data_AF-G4D745-F1
#
_entry.id   AF-G4D745-F1
#
_cell.length_a   1.000
_cell.length_b   1.000
_cell.length_c   1.000
_cell.angle_alpha   90.00
_cell.angle_beta   90.00
_cell.angle_gamma   90.00
#
_symmetry.space_group_name_H-M   'P 1'
#
loop_
_entity.id
_entity.type
_entity.pdbx_description
1 polymer ?
#
loop_
_entity_poly.entity_id
_entity_poly.type
_entity_poly.pdbx_seq_one_letter_code
_entity_poly.pdbx_strand_id
1 'polypeptide(L)'
;MEILIGLLVTIICFILYKYIILRNEMRELSNYIDEAFDGNLEISQFDEKELSKIKSKLIKFLYASQVKEKKLNAEKNKTKDLIANISHQTKTPITNLSLYISLLEEDPKDEYIEIIKYELNKLNFLIQNLVKSSRLESDIIGLQKNQANLKDIIKDVLREFKVTIDEKNIRINLKDEDLLFA
;
A
#
# COMPACT_ATOMS: atom_id res chain seq x y z
N MET A 1 72.63 9.06 -2.21
CA MET A 1 71.95 8.03 -3.01
C MET A 1 71.11 7.11 -2.13
N GLU A 2 71.67 6.52 -1.07
CA GLU A 2 70.95 5.56 -0.19
C GLU A 2 69.71 6.15 0.49
N ILE A 3 69.78 7.38 1.01
CA ILE A 3 68.63 8.07 1.65
C ILE A 3 67.48 8.28 0.65
N LEU A 4 67.81 8.63 -0.60
CA LEU A 4 66.82 8.86 -1.66
C LEU A 4 66.08 7.56 -2.02
N ILE A 5 66.82 6.45 -2.07
CA ILE A 5 66.26 5.11 -2.34
C ILE A 5 65.32 4.69 -1.21
N GLY A 6 65.73 4.88 0.06
CA GLY A 6 64.88 4.60 1.21
C GLY A 6 63.56 5.37 1.19
N LEU A 7 63.62 6.67 0.88
CA LEU A 7 62.43 7.53 0.79
C LEU A 7 61.47 7.05 -0.32
N LEU A 8 62.02 6.67 -1.48
CA LEU A 8 61.26 6.12 -2.60
C LEU A 8 60.56 4.80 -2.23
N VAL A 9 61.26 3.89 -1.54
CA VAL A 9 60.68 2.62 -1.06
C VAL A 9 59.53 2.88 -0.09
N THR A 10 59.69 3.80 0.86
CA THR A 10 58.61 4.11 1.82
C THR A 10 57.37 4.68 1.15
N ILE A 11 57.53 5.55 0.15
CA ILE A 11 56.42 6.10 -0.63
C ILE A 11 55.71 4.99 -1.40
N ILE A 12 56.47 4.10 -2.05
CA ILE A 12 55.91 2.96 -2.78
C ILE A 12 55.13 2.03 -1.84
N CYS A 13 55.69 1.68 -0.69
CA CYS A 13 55.00 0.88 0.31
C CYS A 13 53.71 1.55 0.81
N PHE A 14 53.72 2.86 1.03
CA PHE A 14 52.53 3.61 1.43
C PHE A 14 51.45 3.62 0.33
N ILE A 15 51.84 3.81 -0.93
CA ILE A 15 50.92 3.76 -2.08
C ILE A 15 50.32 2.35 -2.22
N LEU A 16 51.14 1.31 -2.12
CA LEU A 16 50.69 -0.08 -2.20
C LEU A 16 49.73 -0.43 -1.06
N TYR A 17 50.02 0.02 0.16
CA TYR A 17 49.14 -0.15 1.32
C TYR A 17 47.77 0.50 1.08
N LYS A 18 47.75 1.75 0.61
CA LYS A 18 46.50 2.45 0.27
C LYS A 18 45.76 1.78 -0.88
N TYR A 19 46.48 1.28 -1.89
CA TYR A 19 45.91 0.56 -3.03
C TYR A 19 45.22 -0.75 -2.60
N ILE A 20 45.85 -1.51 -1.69
CA ILE A 20 45.26 -2.75 -1.15
C ILE A 20 43.99 -2.47 -0.36
N ILE A 21 44.00 -1.46 0.52
CA ILE A 21 42.81 -1.07 1.31
C ILE A 21 41.66 -0.65 0.40
N LEU A 22 41.93 0.25 -0.57
CA LEU A 22 40.90 0.74 -1.47
C LEU A 22 40.30 -0.39 -2.32
N ARG A 23 41.12 -1.34 -2.76
CA ARG A 23 40.65 -2.50 -3.52
C ARG A 23 39.75 -3.40 -2.67
N ASN A 24 40.04 -3.54 -1.37
CA ASN A 24 39.22 -4.36 -0.48
C ASN A 24 37.86 -3.70 -0.20
N GLU A 25 37.83 -2.38 0.05
CA GLU A 25 36.59 -1.61 0.21
C GLU A 25 35.69 -1.69 -1.03
N MET A 26 36.29 -1.59 -2.22
CA MET A 26 35.53 -1.70 -3.49
C MET A 26 34.95 -3.09 -3.71
N ARG A 27 35.64 -4.14 -3.25
CA ARG A 27 35.12 -5.51 -3.33
C ARG A 27 33.94 -5.71 -2.40
N GLU A 28 34.05 -5.20 -1.17
CA GLU A 28 32.94 -5.24 -0.21
C GLU A 28 31.71 -4.48 -0.72
N LEU A 29 31.93 -3.31 -1.33
CA LEU A 29 30.87 -2.55 -1.97
C LEU A 29 30.20 -3.32 -3.13
N SER A 30 30.98 -4.02 -3.94
CA SER A 30 30.46 -4.88 -5.00
C SER A 30 29.56 -5.96 -4.43
N ASN A 31 29.99 -6.63 -3.37
CA ASN A 31 29.18 -7.67 -2.73
C ASN A 31 27.85 -7.12 -2.21
N TYR A 32 27.84 -5.93 -1.60
CA TYR A 32 26.58 -5.29 -1.18
C TYR A 32 25.65 -4.97 -2.36
N ILE A 33 26.21 -4.60 -3.51
CA ILE A 33 25.43 -4.37 -4.73
C ILE A 33 24.87 -5.69 -5.25
N ASP A 34 25.67 -6.76 -5.27
CA ASP A 34 25.26 -8.08 -5.73
C ASP A 34 24.15 -8.66 -4.82
N GLU A 35 24.30 -8.57 -3.50
CA GLU A 35 23.25 -8.93 -2.54
C GLU A 35 21.98 -8.07 -2.69
N ALA A 36 22.14 -6.81 -3.08
CA ALA A 36 21.01 -5.92 -3.37
C ALA A 36 20.23 -6.40 -4.60
N PHE A 37 20.93 -6.81 -5.65
CA PHE A 37 20.36 -7.37 -6.87
C PHE A 37 19.65 -8.70 -6.61
N ASP A 38 20.20 -9.53 -5.74
CA ASP A 38 19.58 -10.80 -5.35
C ASP A 38 18.43 -10.65 -4.33
N GLY A 39 18.15 -9.42 -3.86
CA GLY A 39 17.04 -9.10 -2.97
C GLY A 39 17.25 -9.49 -1.50
N ASN A 40 18.47 -9.89 -1.13
CA ASN A 40 18.83 -10.51 0.16
C ASN A 40 19.66 -9.60 1.07
N LEU A 41 19.58 -8.28 0.92
CA LEU A 41 20.23 -7.34 1.84
C LEU A 41 19.60 -7.41 3.24
N GLU A 42 20.05 -8.36 4.06
CA GLU A 42 19.75 -8.43 5.50
C GLU A 42 20.73 -7.55 6.26
N ILE A 43 20.43 -6.26 6.37
CA ILE A 43 21.36 -5.37 7.03
C ILE A 43 21.10 -5.29 8.53
N SER A 44 21.53 -6.34 9.21
CA SER A 44 21.45 -6.49 10.65
C SER A 44 22.82 -6.14 11.24
N GLN A 45 22.91 -4.98 11.91
CA GLN A 45 24.12 -4.36 12.50
C GLN A 45 24.98 -3.56 11.52
N PHE A 46 24.66 -2.28 11.40
CA PHE A 46 25.55 -1.28 10.84
C PHE A 46 26.46 -0.70 11.92
N ASP A 47 27.77 -0.92 11.80
CA ASP A 47 28.73 -0.09 12.53
C ASP A 47 29.02 1.17 11.72
N GLU A 48 28.44 2.31 12.13
CA GLU A 48 28.65 3.61 11.48
C GLU A 48 30.12 4.07 11.53
N LYS A 49 30.96 3.46 12.38
CA LYS A 49 32.35 3.90 12.61
C LYS A 49 33.32 3.52 11.49
N GLU A 50 33.02 2.51 10.67
CA GLU A 50 33.93 2.01 9.62
C GLU A 50 33.55 2.42 8.19
N LEU A 51 32.44 3.15 8.00
CA LEU A 51 31.95 3.48 6.66
C LEU A 51 32.59 4.75 6.10
N SER A 52 33.21 4.64 4.93
CA SER A 52 33.45 5.81 4.07
C SER A 52 32.12 6.50 3.73
N LYS A 53 32.13 7.84 3.60
CA LYS A 53 30.94 8.65 3.26
C LYS A 53 30.20 8.16 2.02
N ILE A 54 30.93 7.59 1.05
CA ILE A 54 30.37 7.06 -0.20
C ILE A 54 29.63 5.74 0.05
N LYS A 55 30.25 4.82 0.79
CA LYS A 55 29.67 3.51 1.16
C LYS A 55 28.35 3.69 1.92
N SER A 56 28.33 4.57 2.92
CA SER A 56 27.10 4.86 3.68
C SER A 56 25.97 5.41 2.80
N LYS A 57 26.28 6.33 1.87
CA LYS A 57 25.28 6.88 0.94
C LYS A 57 24.74 5.84 -0.02
N LEU A 58 25.61 5.00 -0.59
CA LEU A 58 25.19 3.97 -1.54
C LEU A 58 24.29 2.94 -0.86
N ILE A 59 24.69 2.46 0.32
CA ILE A 59 23.90 1.49 1.07
C ILE A 59 22.52 2.07 1.45
N LYS A 60 22.47 3.30 1.95
CA LYS A 60 21.18 3.98 2.24
C LYS A 60 20.30 4.09 1.00
N PHE A 61 20.90 4.37 -0.16
CA PHE A 61 20.19 4.40 -1.43
C PHE A 61 19.66 3.02 -1.84
N LEU A 62 20.48 1.97 -1.77
CA LEU A 62 20.07 0.59 -2.10
C LEU A 62 18.92 0.14 -1.20
N TYR A 63 19.02 0.41 0.10
CA TYR A 63 17.96 0.12 1.07
C TYR A 63 16.66 0.87 0.74
N ALA A 64 16.74 2.19 0.52
CA ALA A 64 15.57 2.99 0.16
C ALA A 64 14.94 2.51 -1.16
N SER A 65 15.76 2.06 -2.12
CA SER A 65 15.30 1.49 -3.39
C SER A 65 14.56 0.17 -3.18
N GLN A 66 15.10 -0.75 -2.38
CA GLN A 66 14.43 -2.03 -2.07
C GLN A 66 13.12 -1.82 -1.31
N VAL A 67 13.09 -0.93 -0.32
CA VAL A 67 11.86 -0.59 0.39
C VAL A 67 10.81 -0.01 -0.56
N LYS A 68 11.24 0.89 -1.46
CA LYS A 68 10.36 1.47 -2.48
C LYS A 68 9.83 0.42 -3.45
N GLU A 69 10.66 -0.51 -3.89
CA GLU A 69 10.26 -1.60 -4.78
C GLU A 69 9.26 -2.54 -4.09
N LYS A 70 9.54 -2.96 -2.86
CA LYS A 70 8.60 -3.78 -2.06
C LYS A 70 7.26 -3.06 -1.89
N LYS A 71 7.27 -1.76 -1.62
CA LYS A 71 6.06 -0.94 -1.51
C LYS A 71 5.29 -0.90 -2.83
N LEU A 72 5.96 -0.65 -3.95
CA LEU A 72 5.35 -0.61 -5.28
C LEU A 72 4.73 -1.96 -5.67
N ASN A 73 5.44 -3.06 -5.39
CA ASN A 73 4.92 -4.40 -5.63
C ASN A 73 3.69 -4.71 -4.76
N ALA A 74 3.71 -4.30 -3.48
CA ALA A 74 2.56 -4.44 -2.60
C ALA A 74 1.35 -3.63 -3.08
N GLU A 75 1.55 -2.38 -3.53
CA GLU A 75 0.49 -1.55 -4.12
C GLU A 75 -0.08 -2.18 -5.39
N LYS A 76 0.78 -2.64 -6.31
CA LYS A 76 0.35 -3.34 -7.53
C LYS A 76 -0.45 -4.61 -7.23
N ASN A 77 -0.06 -5.37 -6.21
CA ASN A 77 -0.79 -6.56 -5.80
C ASN A 77 -2.15 -6.20 -5.20
N LYS A 78 -2.23 -5.16 -4.36
CA LYS A 78 -3.52 -4.66 -3.85
C LYS A 78 -4.47 -4.25 -4.97
N THR A 79 -4.00 -3.48 -5.96
CA THR A 79 -4.84 -3.10 -7.10
C THR A 79 -5.32 -4.33 -7.88
N LYS A 80 -4.45 -5.33 -8.11
CA LYS A 80 -4.84 -6.59 -8.74
C LYS A 80 -5.91 -7.34 -7.96
N ASP A 81 -5.75 -7.45 -6.64
CA ASP A 81 -6.70 -8.14 -5.76
C ASP A 81 -8.05 -7.42 -5.74
N LEU A 82 -8.05 -6.07 -5.71
CA LEU A 82 -9.27 -5.28 -5.79
C LEU A 82 -10.01 -5.52 -7.12
N ILE A 83 -9.31 -5.47 -8.26
CA ILE A 83 -9.91 -5.72 -9.58
C ILE A 83 -10.45 -7.15 -9.66
N ALA A 84 -9.69 -8.14 -9.19
CA ALA A 84 -10.14 -9.54 -9.19
C ALA A 84 -11.40 -9.73 -8.34
N ASN A 85 -11.41 -9.19 -7.12
CA ASN A 85 -12.56 -9.26 -6.22
C ASN A 85 -13.81 -8.61 -6.82
N ILE A 86 -13.67 -7.42 -7.39
CA ILE A 86 -14.78 -6.70 -8.00
C ILE A 86 -15.29 -7.43 -9.25
N SER A 87 -14.39 -8.02 -10.05
CA SER A 87 -14.77 -8.85 -11.20
C SER A 87 -15.60 -10.06 -10.76
N HIS A 88 -15.17 -10.77 -9.71
CA HIS A 88 -15.92 -11.89 -9.14
C HIS A 88 -17.28 -11.47 -8.60
N GLN A 89 -17.34 -10.39 -7.80
CA GLN A 89 -18.58 -9.88 -7.22
C GLN A 89 -19.55 -9.32 -8.27
N THR A 90 -19.05 -8.88 -9.42
CA THR A 90 -19.84 -8.37 -10.54
C THR A 90 -20.44 -9.49 -11.38
N LYS A 91 -19.79 -10.65 -11.47
CA LYS A 91 -20.30 -11.78 -12.27
C LYS A 91 -21.66 -12.28 -11.77
N THR A 92 -21.83 -12.40 -10.46
CA THR A 92 -23.09 -12.86 -9.83
C THR A 92 -24.30 -11.99 -10.16
N PRO A 93 -24.32 -10.67 -9.91
CA PRO A 93 -25.46 -9.81 -10.25
C PRO A 93 -25.74 -9.80 -11.75
N ILE A 94 -24.70 -9.87 -12.61
CA ILE A 94 -24.90 -9.98 -14.07
C ILE A 94 -25.63 -11.28 -14.44
N THR A 95 -25.20 -12.42 -13.90
CA THR A 95 -25.87 -13.70 -14.16
C THR A 95 -27.32 -13.68 -13.68
N ASN A 96 -27.58 -13.12 -12.50
CA ASN A 96 -28.93 -12.96 -11.97
C ASN A 96 -29.78 -12.05 -12.87
N LEU A 97 -29.23 -10.92 -13.32
CA LEU A 97 -29.92 -10.03 -14.26
C LEU A 97 -30.33 -10.76 -15.54
N SER A 98 -29.42 -11.51 -16.16
CA SER A 98 -29.75 -12.30 -17.34
C SER A 98 -30.86 -13.32 -17.08
N LEU A 99 -30.79 -14.05 -15.96
CA LEU A 99 -31.82 -15.02 -15.58
C LEU A 99 -33.19 -14.36 -15.40
N TYR A 100 -33.27 -13.29 -14.61
CA TYR A 100 -34.56 -12.64 -14.32
C TYR A 100 -35.12 -11.88 -15.52
N ILE A 101 -34.29 -11.37 -16.42
CA ILE A 101 -34.75 -10.84 -17.71
C ILE A 101 -35.37 -11.95 -18.55
N SER A 102 -34.74 -13.12 -18.66
CA SER A 102 -35.32 -14.26 -19.40
C SER A 102 -36.63 -14.74 -18.78
N LEU A 103 -36.72 -14.80 -17.44
CA LEU A 103 -37.97 -15.13 -16.76
C LEU A 103 -39.06 -14.07 -16.98
N LEU A 104 -38.69 -12.79 -17.04
CA LEU A 104 -39.63 -11.70 -17.32
C LEU A 104 -40.15 -11.73 -18.76
N GLU A 105 -39.32 -12.16 -19.72
CA GLU A 105 -39.73 -12.34 -21.12
C GLU A 105 -40.72 -13.51 -21.28
N GLU A 106 -40.59 -14.57 -20.48
CA GLU A 106 -41.52 -15.71 -20.48
C GLU A 106 -42.81 -15.43 -19.72
N ASP A 107 -42.71 -14.80 -18.54
CA ASP A 107 -43.85 -14.50 -17.66
C ASP A 107 -43.68 -13.11 -17.00
N PRO A 108 -44.38 -12.07 -17.50
CA PRO A 108 -44.20 -10.71 -17.03
C PRO A 108 -44.78 -10.52 -15.62
N LYS A 109 -43.93 -10.77 -14.61
CA LYS A 109 -44.23 -10.54 -13.19
C LYS A 109 -43.46 -9.35 -12.63
N ASP A 110 -44.15 -8.52 -11.86
CA ASP A 110 -43.58 -7.35 -11.20
C ASP A 110 -42.44 -7.70 -10.22
N GLU A 111 -42.48 -8.89 -9.61
CA GLU A 111 -41.43 -9.37 -8.70
C GLU A 111 -40.06 -9.47 -9.41
N TYR A 112 -40.03 -9.89 -10.69
CA TYR A 112 -38.79 -9.98 -11.45
C TYR A 112 -38.21 -8.59 -11.74
N ILE A 113 -39.06 -7.59 -11.97
CA ILE A 113 -38.64 -6.20 -12.15
C ILE A 113 -37.97 -5.67 -10.88
N GLU A 114 -38.53 -5.98 -9.70
CA GLU A 114 -37.93 -5.57 -8.42
C GLU A 114 -36.57 -6.24 -8.19
N ILE A 115 -36.41 -7.51 -8.54
CA ILE A 115 -35.12 -8.21 -8.43
C ILE A 115 -34.09 -7.64 -9.42
N ILE A 116 -34.50 -7.33 -10.65
CA ILE A 116 -33.64 -6.66 -11.65
C ILE A 116 -33.16 -5.31 -11.13
N LYS A 117 -34.05 -4.48 -10.56
CA LYS A 117 -33.67 -3.20 -9.95
C LYS A 117 -32.68 -3.39 -8.81
N TYR A 118 -32.91 -4.39 -7.96
CA TYR A 118 -32.01 -4.71 -6.85
C TYR A 118 -30.59 -5.09 -7.35
N GLU A 119 -30.48 -5.98 -8.33
CA GLU A 119 -29.17 -6.39 -8.88
C GLU A 119 -28.46 -5.24 -9.61
N LEU A 120 -29.20 -4.36 -10.30
CA LEU A 120 -28.64 -3.12 -10.88
C LEU A 120 -28.08 -2.17 -9.81
N ASN A 121 -28.80 -1.97 -8.71
CA ASN A 121 -28.34 -1.15 -7.60
C ASN A 121 -27.06 -1.72 -6.97
N LYS A 122 -27.02 -3.04 -6.80
CA LYS A 122 -25.83 -3.74 -6.30
C LYS A 122 -24.64 -3.57 -7.24
N LEU A 123 -24.84 -3.70 -8.54
CA LEU A 123 -23.78 -3.47 -9.54
C LEU A 123 -23.26 -2.03 -9.49
N ASN A 124 -24.16 -1.05 -9.39
CA ASN A 124 -23.80 0.36 -9.27
C ASN A 124 -22.97 0.62 -8.00
N PHE A 125 -23.35 0.02 -6.86
CA PHE A 125 -22.57 0.09 -5.63
C PHE A 125 -21.15 -0.46 -5.78
N LEU A 126 -20.99 -1.62 -6.44
CA LEU A 126 -19.67 -2.22 -6.69
C LEU A 126 -18.79 -1.32 -7.57
N ILE A 127 -19.35 -0.73 -8.63
CA ILE A 127 -18.64 0.20 -9.52
C ILE A 127 -18.23 1.47 -8.77
N GLN A 128 -19.12 2.05 -7.95
CA GLN A 128 -18.78 3.23 -7.16
C GLN A 128 -17.64 2.95 -6.17
N ASN A 129 -17.64 1.77 -5.54
CA ASN A 129 -16.56 1.38 -4.65
C ASN A 129 -15.24 1.20 -5.38
N LEU A 130 -15.24 0.63 -6.60
CA LEU A 130 -14.06 0.56 -7.46
C LEU A 130 -13.47 1.95 -7.73
N VAL A 131 -14.33 2.87 -8.18
CA VAL A 131 -13.92 4.25 -8.53
C VAL A 131 -13.41 5.00 -7.30
N LYS A 132 -14.10 4.90 -6.16
CA LYS A 132 -13.65 5.50 -4.90
C LYS A 132 -12.28 4.97 -4.49
N SER A 133 -12.08 3.65 -4.53
CA SER A 133 -10.80 3.02 -4.17
C SER A 133 -9.67 3.44 -5.12
N SER A 134 -9.92 3.50 -6.43
CA SER A 134 -8.95 4.00 -7.42
C SER A 134 -8.57 5.47 -7.20
N ARG A 135 -9.53 6.32 -6.82
CA ARG A 135 -9.28 7.72 -6.49
C ARG A 135 -8.49 7.89 -5.18
N LEU A 136 -8.66 6.97 -4.22
CA LEU A 136 -7.86 6.94 -2.99
C LEU A 136 -6.41 6.51 -3.27
N GLU A 137 -6.19 5.54 -4.16
CA GLU A 137 -4.84 5.09 -4.55
C GLU A 137 -4.04 6.13 -5.34
N SER A 138 -4.73 7.03 -6.06
CA SER A 138 -4.08 8.05 -6.89
C SER A 138 -3.74 9.36 -6.16
N ASP A 139 -3.92 9.42 -4.84
CA ASP A 139 -3.76 10.63 -4.01
C ASP A 139 -4.58 11.86 -4.51
N ILE A 140 -5.56 11.63 -5.40
CA ILE A 140 -6.43 12.68 -5.95
C ILE A 140 -7.42 13.17 -4.88
N ILE A 141 -7.75 12.31 -3.91
CA ILE A 141 -8.61 12.68 -2.78
C ILE A 141 -7.77 13.32 -1.68
N GLY A 142 -7.75 14.66 -1.66
CA GLY A 142 -7.24 15.42 -0.52
C GLY A 142 -8.18 15.28 0.68
N LEU A 143 -7.68 14.71 1.78
CA LEU A 143 -8.40 14.67 3.06
C LEU A 143 -8.58 16.10 3.60
N GLN A 144 -9.81 16.61 3.59
CA GLN A 144 -10.16 17.85 4.27
C GLN A 144 -10.48 17.57 5.73
N LYS A 145 -9.58 17.96 6.62
CA LYS A 145 -9.79 17.86 8.07
C LYS A 145 -10.64 19.04 8.54
N ASN A 146 -11.79 18.76 9.11
CA ASN A 146 -12.68 19.75 9.71
C ASN A 146 -13.03 19.31 11.14
N GLN A 147 -13.23 20.27 12.05
CA GLN A 147 -13.84 19.98 13.34
C GLN A 147 -15.29 19.54 13.13
N ALA A 148 -15.67 18.43 13.75
CA ALA A 148 -17.01 17.88 13.64
C ALA A 148 -17.45 17.31 15.00
N ASN A 149 -18.72 17.51 15.32
CA ASN A 149 -19.31 16.96 16.54
C ASN A 149 -19.62 15.47 16.34
N LEU A 150 -18.92 14.60 17.07
CA LEU A 150 -19.11 13.16 16.94
C LEU A 150 -20.54 12.71 17.28
N LYS A 151 -21.22 13.42 18.20
CA LYS A 151 -22.60 13.13 18.56
C LYS A 151 -23.56 13.32 17.39
N ASP A 152 -23.34 14.35 16.59
CA ASP A 152 -24.19 14.64 15.43
C ASP A 152 -23.96 13.60 14.34
N ILE A 153 -22.70 13.23 14.08
CA ILE A 153 -22.35 12.14 13.16
C ILE A 153 -23.03 10.83 13.59
N ILE A 154 -22.91 10.45 14.87
CA ILE A 154 -23.53 9.23 15.38
C ILE A 154 -25.06 9.28 15.25
N LYS A 155 -25.69 10.42 15.57
CA LYS A 155 -27.14 10.59 15.41
C LYS A 155 -27.59 10.46 13.95
N ASP A 156 -26.82 11.01 13.01
CA ASP A 156 -27.14 10.92 11.59
C ASP A 156 -27.05 9.48 11.10
N VAL A 157 -26.02 8.72 11.51
CA VAL A 157 -25.92 7.28 11.24
C VAL A 157 -27.11 6.53 11.86
N LEU A 158 -27.44 6.77 13.14
CA LEU A 158 -28.57 6.11 13.78
C LEU A 158 -29.92 6.42 13.10
N ARG A 159 -30.06 7.62 12.53
CA ARG A 159 -31.25 8.00 11.77
C ARG A 159 -31.35 7.22 10.45
N GLU A 160 -30.22 7.05 9.76
CA GLU A 160 -30.14 6.28 8.51
C GLU A 160 -30.52 4.81 8.71
N PHE A 161 -30.10 4.20 9.83
CA PHE A 161 -30.36 2.79 10.12
C PHE A 161 -31.61 2.52 10.96
N LYS A 162 -32.42 3.54 11.26
CA LYS A 162 -33.56 3.44 12.19
C LYS A 162 -34.52 2.30 11.82
N VAL A 163 -34.91 2.19 10.55
CA VAL A 163 -35.85 1.16 10.07
C VAL A 163 -35.31 -0.24 10.37
N THR A 164 -34.04 -0.50 10.04
CA THR A 164 -33.40 -1.80 10.27
C THR A 164 -33.21 -2.11 11.76
N ILE A 165 -32.93 -1.09 12.58
CA ILE A 165 -32.80 -1.22 14.04
C ILE A 165 -34.15 -1.62 14.66
N ASP A 166 -35.22 -0.96 14.23
CA ASP A 166 -36.58 -1.21 14.69
C ASP A 166 -37.07 -2.60 14.25
N GLU A 167 -36.86 -2.99 12.99
CA GLU A 167 -37.18 -4.32 12.46
C GLU A 167 -36.47 -5.45 13.22
N LYS A 168 -35.23 -5.20 13.67
CA LYS A 168 -34.42 -6.17 14.42
C LYS A 168 -34.57 -6.07 15.94
N ASN A 169 -35.44 -5.19 16.46
CA ASN A 169 -35.62 -4.93 17.89
C ASN A 169 -34.30 -4.64 18.64
N ILE A 170 -33.38 -3.92 18.00
CA ILE A 170 -32.07 -3.58 18.58
C ILE A 170 -32.22 -2.31 19.41
N ARG A 171 -31.76 -2.34 20.68
CA ARG A 171 -31.69 -1.14 21.53
C ARG A 171 -30.27 -0.60 21.57
N ILE A 172 -30.09 0.64 21.14
CA ILE A 172 -28.81 1.35 21.16
C ILE A 172 -28.85 2.38 22.28
N ASN A 173 -27.90 2.30 23.21
CA ASN A 173 -27.76 3.23 24.32
C ASN A 173 -26.46 4.01 24.17
N LEU A 174 -26.56 5.31 23.88
CA LEU A 174 -25.40 6.20 23.80
C LEU A 174 -25.07 6.72 25.20
N LYS A 175 -23.93 6.30 25.76
CA LYS A 175 -23.40 6.88 26.99
C LYS A 175 -22.53 8.07 26.64
N ASP A 176 -23.00 9.28 26.99
CA ASP A 176 -22.24 10.53 26.88
C ASP A 176 -21.17 10.57 27.99
N GLU A 177 -19.95 10.10 27.70
CA GLU A 177 -18.76 10.63 28.37
C GLU A 177 -17.94 11.36 27.29
N ASP A 178 -18.12 12.68 27.26
CA ASP A 178 -17.28 13.69 26.58
C ASP A 178 -16.58 13.28 25.28
N LEU A 179 -17.33 13.14 24.20
CA LEU A 179 -16.80 12.97 22.84
C LEU A 179 -16.61 14.33 22.13
N LEU A 180 -15.85 15.23 22.75
CA LEU A 180 -15.31 16.42 22.08
C LEU A 180 -13.89 16.09 21.60
N PHE A 181 -13.76 15.70 20.34
CA PHE A 181 -12.45 15.65 19.68
C PHE A 181 -12.09 17.08 19.26
N ALA A 182 -11.19 17.71 20.01
CA ALA A 182 -10.62 19.02 19.70
C ALA A 182 -9.66 18.96 18.51
#